data_AF-A0A1Q9P1J0-F1
#
_entry.id   AF-A0A1Q9P1J0-F1
#
_cell.length_a   1.000
_cell.length_b   1.000
_cell.length_c   1.000
_cell.angle_alpha   90.00
_cell.angle_beta   90.00
_cell.angle_gamma   90.00
#
_symmetry.space_group_name_H-M   'P 1'
#
loop_
_entity.id
_entity.type
_entity.pdbx_description
1 polymer ?
#
loop_
_entity_poly.entity_id
_entity_poly.type
_entity_poly.pdbx_seq_one_letter_code
_entity_poly.pdbx_strand_id
1 'polypeptide(L)'
;MELNKSTTFLSIGIIGVVVAALYFGNDNSSSAFFALFVTVYTLASLRFFLEWKYYRRHRAILASLEFVLLPFAILVSGMYMSFQINTTVIVEGNLLLFTEESSRIFINLISLTLIPPLIVLQRLFFFYHSKRWDGFAMRRELYRSRKVPYLINSILAFSLFYLGLFQHRFDVIASLFVILWIIHTFKYYIMSQFGGIRNQTRQLDALLTNTDQYSRGSARSRTDSIQTEGSKRRSGTIPVNSRSGPRTVSAQHKNARQISSSSKKQTQKKGSRKSRSRSSIHVDPGNELKTLSHTAKINGDISKMLPTGRVDKSDLSCMFCYEEFKPSDKTIVLCPHCKFPGHANEYTSWIQVSSLCARCSQPIAKSEQTRPKYSISAKDYVNKVIKKL
;
A
#
# COMPACT_ATOMS: atom_id res chain seq x y z
N MET A 1 10.61 27.68 8.29
CA MET A 1 11.46 27.34 9.46
C MET A 1 11.61 25.83 9.50
N GLU A 2 12.68 25.31 8.89
CA GLU A 2 13.07 23.91 9.05
C GLU A 2 13.78 23.81 10.40
N LEU A 3 13.04 23.47 11.47
CA LEU A 3 13.72 23.06 12.69
C LEU A 3 14.66 21.92 12.30
N ASN A 4 15.94 22.06 12.64
CA ASN A 4 16.91 21.00 12.46
C ASN A 4 16.45 19.82 13.33
N LYS A 5 15.72 18.89 12.70
CA LYS A 5 14.82 17.96 13.41
C LYS A 5 15.60 17.19 14.46
N SER A 6 16.79 16.72 14.09
CA SER A 6 17.67 15.94 14.96
C SER A 6 18.09 16.70 16.22
N THR A 7 18.50 17.97 16.10
CA THR A 7 18.96 18.74 17.27
C THR A 7 17.83 19.02 18.25
N THR A 8 16.60 19.27 17.75
CA THR A 8 15.44 19.52 18.62
C THR A 8 15.05 18.29 19.43
N PHE A 9 15.00 17.11 18.80
CA PHE A 9 14.73 15.84 19.50
C PHE A 9 15.83 15.54 20.52
N LEU A 10 17.10 15.76 20.16
CA LEU A 10 18.22 15.54 21.06
C LEU A 10 18.15 16.47 22.27
N SER A 11 17.88 17.76 22.09
CA SER A 11 17.76 18.72 23.19
C SER A 11 16.65 18.36 24.17
N ILE A 12 15.45 18.04 23.67
CA ILE A 12 14.33 17.62 24.53
C ILE A 12 14.69 16.35 25.30
N GLY A 13 15.33 15.37 24.64
CA GLY A 13 15.78 14.14 25.27
C GLY A 13 16.81 14.37 26.38
N ILE A 14 17.84 15.18 26.12
CA ILE A 14 18.88 15.51 27.10
C ILE A 14 18.26 16.22 28.31
N ILE A 15 17.43 17.26 28.08
CA ILE A 15 16.77 18.00 29.16
C ILE A 15 15.96 17.05 30.05
N GLY A 16 15.15 16.17 29.44
CA GLY A 16 14.35 15.21 30.18
C GLY A 16 15.15 14.21 31.00
N VAL A 17 16.25 13.69 30.46
CA VAL A 17 17.15 12.77 31.17
C VAL A 17 17.86 13.47 32.33
N VAL A 18 18.34 14.70 32.12
CA VAL A 18 18.99 15.49 33.18
C VAL A 18 18.00 15.78 34.31
N VAL A 19 16.78 16.22 34.00
CA VAL A 19 15.74 16.47 35.00
C VAL A 19 15.43 15.20 35.79
N ALA A 20 15.30 14.05 35.11
CA ALA A 20 15.07 12.78 35.79
C ALA A 20 16.23 12.37 36.70
N ALA A 21 17.48 12.54 36.26
CA ALA A 21 18.67 12.26 37.07
C ALA A 21 18.73 13.14 38.32
N LEU A 22 18.35 14.42 38.22
CA LEU A 22 18.24 15.32 39.37
C LEU A 22 17.19 14.85 40.38
N TYR A 23 16.04 14.36 39.92
CA TYR A 23 15.03 13.77 40.81
C TYR A 23 15.49 12.46 41.46
N PHE A 24 16.22 11.61 40.73
CA PHE A 24 16.82 10.40 41.31
C PHE A 24 17.86 10.73 42.39
N GLY A 25 18.67 11.77 42.19
CA GLY A 25 19.64 12.24 43.18
C GLY A 25 19.03 12.82 44.45
N ASN A 26 17.72 13.11 44.45
CA ASN A 26 16.97 13.62 45.59
C ASN A 26 15.98 12.58 46.16
N ASP A 27 16.25 11.28 45.94
CA ASP A 27 15.43 10.14 46.37
C ASP A 27 13.96 10.18 45.94
N ASN A 28 13.60 11.03 44.96
CA ASN A 28 12.24 11.21 44.49
C ASN A 28 12.00 10.41 43.19
N SER A 29 12.09 9.09 43.32
CA SER A 29 12.01 8.15 42.20
C SER A 29 10.72 8.30 41.39
N SER A 30 9.57 8.49 42.03
CA SER A 30 8.27 8.71 41.35
C SER A 30 8.29 9.94 40.44
N SER A 31 8.90 11.05 40.89
CA SER A 31 9.00 12.27 40.08
C SER A 31 10.01 12.12 38.94
N ALA A 32 11.11 11.39 39.17
CA ALA A 32 12.08 11.06 38.13
C ALA A 32 11.43 10.24 37.01
N PHE A 33 10.68 9.21 37.40
CA PHE A 33 9.90 8.37 36.53
C PHE A 33 8.87 9.18 35.73
N PHE A 34 8.10 10.05 36.39
CA PHE A 34 7.14 10.92 35.72
C PHE A 34 7.82 11.83 34.67
N ALA A 35 8.94 12.45 35.03
CA ALA A 35 9.70 13.32 34.12
C ALA A 35 10.19 12.56 32.87
N LEU A 36 10.69 11.32 33.04
CA LEU A 36 11.07 10.46 31.91
C LEU A 36 9.87 10.15 31.01
N PHE A 37 8.73 9.79 31.60
CA PHE A 37 7.52 9.50 30.84
C PHE A 37 7.06 10.71 30.02
N VAL A 38 6.96 11.89 30.63
CA VAL A 38 6.56 13.13 29.94
C VAL A 38 7.54 13.45 28.81
N THR A 39 8.83 13.24 29.02
CA THR A 39 9.86 13.43 27.98
C THR A 39 9.63 12.50 26.80
N VAL A 40 9.49 11.18 27.07
CA VAL A 40 9.24 10.18 26.03
C VAL A 40 7.93 10.46 25.30
N TYR A 41 6.87 10.79 26.04
CA TYR A 41 5.57 11.18 25.49
C TYR A 41 5.68 12.36 24.55
N THR A 42 6.43 13.40 24.94
CA THR A 42 6.60 14.62 24.15
C THR A 42 7.39 14.35 22.88
N LEU A 43 8.51 13.62 22.99
CA LEU A 43 9.32 13.22 21.84
C LEU A 43 8.51 12.37 20.85
N ALA A 44 7.78 11.38 21.36
CA ALA A 44 6.95 10.50 20.57
C ALA A 44 5.81 11.27 19.89
N SER A 45 5.10 12.14 20.61
CA SER A 45 4.04 12.99 20.05
C SER A 45 4.58 13.92 18.97
N LEU A 46 5.72 14.59 19.21
CA LEU A 46 6.36 15.46 18.21
C LEU A 46 6.74 14.66 16.96
N ARG A 47 7.36 13.48 17.14
CA ARG A 47 7.70 12.57 16.03
C ARG A 47 6.46 12.16 15.25
N PHE A 48 5.39 11.78 15.94
CA PHE A 48 4.10 11.45 15.34
C PHE A 48 3.56 12.60 14.51
N PHE A 49 3.53 13.83 15.03
CA PHE A 49 3.02 14.99 14.30
C PHE A 49 3.88 15.35 13.07
N LEU A 50 5.20 15.25 13.18
CA LEU A 50 6.10 15.51 12.05
C LEU A 50 5.90 14.48 10.94
N GLU A 51 5.82 13.19 11.28
CA GLU A 51 5.52 12.14 10.32
C GLU A 51 4.12 12.30 9.75
N TRP A 52 3.11 12.56 10.58
CA TRP A 52 1.74 12.80 10.11
C TRP A 52 1.67 13.95 9.09
N LYS A 53 2.33 15.07 9.39
CA LYS A 53 2.43 16.22 8.48
C LYS A 53 3.13 15.84 7.18
N TYR A 54 4.23 15.09 7.28
CA TYR A 54 4.98 14.61 6.14
C TYR A 54 4.12 13.71 5.23
N TYR A 55 3.46 12.70 5.81
CA TYR A 55 2.58 11.79 5.07
C TYR A 55 1.39 12.53 4.44
N ARG A 56 0.77 13.47 5.17
CA ARG A 56 -0.33 14.29 4.66
C ARG A 56 0.09 15.15 3.47
N ARG A 57 1.27 15.76 3.51
CA ARG A 57 1.82 16.55 2.40
C ARG A 57 2.01 15.70 1.15
N HIS A 58 2.47 14.47 1.32
CA HIS A 58 2.78 13.60 0.19
C HIS A 58 1.60 12.75 -0.28
N ARG A 59 0.44 12.81 0.40
CA ARG A 59 -0.70 11.90 0.21
C ARG A 59 -0.30 10.43 0.32
N ALA A 60 0.78 10.16 1.05
CA ALA A 60 1.29 8.83 1.30
C ALA A 60 0.28 8.07 2.17
N ILE A 61 0.22 6.76 2.01
CA ILE A 61 -0.61 5.92 2.87
C ILE A 61 -0.07 6.06 4.29
N LEU A 62 -0.87 6.62 5.21
CA LEU A 62 -0.58 6.76 6.65
C LEU A 62 -0.50 5.40 7.37
N ALA A 63 -0.33 4.32 6.61
CA ALA A 63 -0.39 2.95 7.02
C ALA A 63 0.93 2.44 7.60
N SER A 64 1.71 3.27 8.31
CA SER A 64 3.02 2.83 8.80
C SER A 64 2.92 2.11 10.15
N LEU A 65 3.79 1.12 10.37
CA LEU A 65 3.94 0.46 11.67
C LEU A 65 4.24 1.46 12.80
N GLU A 66 4.96 2.53 12.49
CA GLU A 66 5.29 3.58 13.44
C GLU A 66 4.03 4.28 13.97
N PHE A 67 3.05 4.56 13.12
CA PHE A 67 1.80 5.21 13.53
C PHE A 67 0.92 4.34 14.44
N VAL A 68 1.11 3.02 14.44
CA VAL A 68 0.41 2.09 15.33
C VAL A 68 1.21 1.85 16.61
N LEU A 69 2.51 1.55 16.48
CA LEU A 69 3.36 1.20 17.63
C LEU A 69 3.62 2.38 18.55
N LEU A 70 3.75 3.60 18.03
CA LEU A 70 4.16 4.73 18.84
C LEU A 70 3.07 5.18 19.83
N PRO A 71 1.79 5.40 19.42
CA PRO A 71 0.72 5.67 20.38
C PRO A 71 0.51 4.52 21.37
N PHE A 72 0.75 3.28 20.93
CA PHE A 72 0.67 2.12 21.80
C PHE A 72 1.78 2.07 22.86
N ALA A 73 3.03 2.30 22.48
CA ALA A 73 4.14 2.35 23.42
C ALA A 73 3.91 3.44 24.48
N ILE A 74 3.34 4.57 24.08
CA ILE A 74 2.88 5.63 25.00
C ILE A 74 1.79 5.11 25.95
N LEU A 75 0.79 4.36 25.45
CA LEU A 75 -0.27 3.77 26.28
C LEU A 75 0.28 2.78 27.31
N VAL A 76 1.09 1.81 26.89
CA VAL A 76 1.68 0.79 27.78
C VAL A 76 2.60 1.44 28.82
N SER A 77 3.48 2.35 28.38
CA SER A 77 4.34 3.08 29.32
C SER A 77 3.49 3.90 30.27
N GLY A 78 2.50 4.66 29.80
CA GLY A 78 1.62 5.44 30.66
C GLY A 78 0.89 4.61 31.72
N MET A 79 0.39 3.42 31.36
CA MET A 79 -0.21 2.50 32.33
C MET A 79 0.81 1.98 33.35
N TYR A 80 1.97 1.53 32.88
CA TYR A 80 3.05 1.08 33.76
C TYR A 80 3.49 2.19 34.74
N MET A 81 3.59 3.42 34.24
CA MET A 81 3.99 4.59 35.01
C MET A 81 2.90 5.04 35.99
N SER A 82 1.63 4.96 35.58
CA SER A 82 0.47 5.20 36.46
C SER A 82 0.47 4.25 37.66
N PHE A 83 0.93 3.02 37.47
CA PHE A 83 1.11 2.06 38.56
C PHE A 83 2.25 2.44 39.51
N GLN A 84 3.41 2.84 38.97
CA GLN A 84 4.57 3.22 39.79
C GLN A 84 4.36 4.54 40.54
N ILE A 85 3.61 5.47 39.94
CA ILE A 85 3.34 6.80 40.49
C ILE A 85 1.97 6.75 41.18
N ASN A 86 1.93 6.11 42.35
CA ASN A 86 0.72 5.92 43.14
C ASN A 86 0.13 7.23 43.72
N THR A 87 0.67 8.40 43.37
CA THR A 87 0.45 9.68 44.07
C THR A 87 -0.55 10.63 43.40
N THR A 88 -1.03 10.34 42.19
CA THR A 88 -1.90 11.26 41.42
C THR A 88 -3.23 10.64 41.01
N VAL A 89 -3.90 9.96 41.96
CA VAL A 89 -5.27 9.48 41.76
C VAL A 89 -6.23 10.67 41.86
N ILE A 90 -6.91 10.99 40.76
CA ILE A 90 -7.90 12.10 40.72
C ILE A 90 -9.25 11.61 41.24
N VAL A 91 -9.63 10.37 40.87
CA VAL A 91 -10.87 9.72 41.29
C VAL A 91 -10.54 8.29 41.69
N GLU A 92 -10.89 7.93 42.91
CA GLU A 92 -10.83 6.56 43.44
C GLU A 92 -12.27 6.08 43.69
N GLY A 93 -12.62 4.93 43.13
CA GLY A 93 -13.92 4.30 43.34
C GLY A 93 -13.76 2.81 43.57
N ASN A 94 -14.60 2.23 44.42
CA ASN A 94 -14.65 0.78 44.61
C ASN A 94 -15.68 0.19 43.65
N LEU A 95 -15.24 -0.77 42.85
CA LEU A 95 -16.11 -1.52 41.94
C LEU A 95 -16.15 -2.97 42.42
N LEU A 96 -17.31 -3.39 42.91
CA LEU A 96 -17.60 -4.78 43.23
C LEU A 96 -17.88 -5.52 41.92
N LEU A 97 -16.84 -5.96 41.24
CA LEU A 97 -16.94 -6.76 40.03
C LEU A 97 -16.21 -8.10 40.24
N PHE A 98 -17.00 -9.17 40.36
CA PHE A 98 -16.65 -10.60 40.29
C PHE A 98 -15.81 -11.26 41.41
N THR A 99 -15.26 -10.54 42.40
CA THR A 99 -14.55 -11.14 43.55
C THR A 99 -14.81 -10.40 44.86
N GLU A 100 -14.73 -11.10 46.01
CA GLU A 100 -14.85 -10.48 47.35
C GLU A 100 -13.78 -9.42 47.62
N GLU A 101 -12.66 -9.47 46.89
CA GLU A 101 -11.67 -8.40 46.91
C GLU A 101 -12.14 -7.23 46.02
N SER A 102 -12.44 -6.10 46.67
CA SER A 102 -12.90 -4.88 46.00
C SER A 102 -11.86 -4.37 45.00
N SER A 103 -12.15 -4.51 43.71
CA SER A 103 -11.33 -3.90 42.67
C SER A 103 -11.48 -2.37 42.72
N ARG A 104 -10.36 -1.65 42.70
CA ARG A 104 -10.37 -0.18 42.71
C ARG A 104 -10.35 0.34 41.27
N ILE A 105 -11.32 1.16 40.92
CA ILE A 105 -11.28 2.01 39.74
C ILE A 105 -10.42 3.21 40.08
N PHE A 106 -9.45 3.50 39.22
CA PHE A 106 -8.64 4.71 39.31
C PHE A 106 -8.66 5.47 37.98
N ILE A 107 -8.77 6.78 38.09
CA ILE A 107 -8.47 7.70 36.99
C ILE A 107 -7.27 8.53 37.44
N ASN A 108 -6.11 8.29 36.82
CA ASN A 108 -4.90 9.07 37.04
C ASN A 108 -4.82 10.20 35.98
N LEU A 109 -4.17 11.32 36.35
CA LEU A 109 -3.77 12.37 35.41
C LEU A 109 -3.01 11.80 34.20
N ILE A 110 -2.13 10.81 34.44
CA ILE A 110 -1.43 10.11 33.35
C ILE A 110 -2.43 9.47 32.40
N SER A 111 -3.44 8.76 32.92
CA SER A 111 -4.48 8.13 32.10
C SER A 111 -5.20 9.17 31.22
N LEU A 112 -5.50 10.37 31.73
CA LEU A 112 -6.11 11.44 30.91
C LEU A 112 -5.23 11.87 29.73
N THR A 113 -3.91 11.94 29.90
CA THR A 113 -2.98 12.24 28.80
C THR A 113 -2.93 11.15 27.73
N LEU A 114 -3.47 9.95 28.02
CA LEU A 114 -3.57 8.84 27.09
C LEU A 114 -4.83 8.89 26.21
N ILE A 115 -5.79 9.79 26.47
CA ILE A 115 -6.99 9.94 25.62
C ILE A 115 -6.63 10.35 24.18
N PRO A 116 -5.79 11.37 23.92
CA PRO A 116 -5.42 11.73 22.55
C PRO A 116 -4.78 10.59 21.74
N PRO A 117 -3.76 9.84 22.22
CA PRO A 117 -3.21 8.73 21.46
C PRO A 117 -4.25 7.62 21.21
N LEU A 118 -5.18 7.39 22.15
CA LEU A 118 -6.27 6.43 21.96
C LEU A 118 -7.22 6.85 20.83
N ILE A 119 -7.65 8.10 20.78
CA ILE A 119 -8.49 8.64 19.69
C ILE A 119 -7.79 8.52 18.34
N VAL A 120 -6.50 8.87 18.30
CA VAL A 120 -5.68 8.78 17.09
C VAL A 120 -5.59 7.33 16.62
N LEU A 121 -5.29 6.40 17.53
CA LEU A 121 -5.18 4.98 17.23
C LEU A 121 -6.51 4.45 16.71
N GLN A 122 -7.64 4.77 17.36
CA GLN A 122 -8.98 4.37 16.93
C GLN A 122 -9.33 4.89 15.53
N ARG A 123 -8.96 6.14 15.23
CA ARG A 123 -9.18 6.72 13.89
C ARG A 123 -8.33 6.02 12.83
N LEU A 124 -7.07 5.73 13.14
CA LEU A 124 -6.18 4.96 12.27
C LEU A 124 -6.77 3.56 12.01
N PHE A 125 -7.19 2.86 13.06
CA PHE A 125 -7.88 1.57 12.98
C PHE A 125 -9.08 1.60 12.04
N PHE A 126 -9.95 2.59 12.20
CA PHE A 126 -11.10 2.77 11.33
C PHE A 126 -10.67 2.89 9.85
N PHE A 127 -9.62 3.66 9.55
CA PHE A 127 -9.11 3.78 8.19
C PHE A 127 -8.50 2.48 7.65
N TYR A 128 -7.75 1.74 8.46
CA TYR A 128 -7.19 0.45 8.06
C TYR A 128 -8.28 -0.58 7.75
N HIS A 129 -9.29 -0.70 8.60
CA HIS A 129 -10.29 -1.75 8.47
C HIS A 129 -11.48 -1.39 7.57
N SER A 130 -11.73 -0.10 7.31
CA SER A 130 -12.75 0.35 6.35
C SER A 130 -12.43 0.04 4.88
N LYS A 131 -11.35 -0.73 4.60
CA LYS A 131 -10.88 -1.09 3.26
C LYS A 131 -10.49 0.10 2.38
N ARG A 132 -10.28 1.27 2.99
CA ARG A 132 -9.78 2.45 2.26
C ARG A 132 -8.32 2.27 1.84
N TRP A 133 -7.57 1.42 2.54
CA TRP A 133 -6.18 1.07 2.23
C TRP A 133 -6.07 -0.43 1.93
N ASP A 134 -5.46 -0.75 0.78
CA ASP A 134 -5.29 -2.13 0.31
C ASP A 134 -4.17 -2.90 1.02
N GLY A 135 -3.35 -2.20 1.80
CA GLY A 135 -2.20 -2.78 2.49
C GLY A 135 -1.68 -1.92 3.63
N PHE A 136 -0.68 -2.46 4.31
CA PHE A 136 0.04 -1.86 5.41
C PHE A 136 1.46 -1.56 4.98
N ALA A 137 1.96 -0.34 5.20
CA ALA A 137 3.31 0.03 4.82
C ALA A 137 4.28 -0.24 5.97
N MET A 138 5.38 -0.94 5.74
CA MET A 138 6.47 -1.09 6.70
C MET A 138 7.77 -0.68 6.02
N ARG A 139 8.50 0.28 6.59
CA ARG A 139 9.72 0.85 5.99
C ARG A 139 9.54 1.27 4.52
N ARG A 140 8.39 1.90 4.21
CA ARG A 140 7.98 2.34 2.86
C ARG A 140 7.63 1.21 1.87
N GLU A 141 7.75 -0.05 2.25
CA GLU A 141 7.26 -1.18 1.46
C GLU A 141 5.80 -1.49 1.79
N LEU A 142 4.96 -1.72 0.78
CA LEU A 142 3.54 -2.01 0.96
C LEU A 142 3.31 -3.52 1.10
N TYR A 143 2.91 -3.95 2.30
CA TYR A 143 2.49 -5.32 2.59
C TYR A 143 0.98 -5.44 2.41
N ARG A 144 0.54 -6.25 1.44
CA ARG A 144 -0.88 -6.44 1.11
C ARG A 144 -1.68 -7.27 2.14
N SER A 145 -1.10 -7.54 3.30
CA SER A 145 -1.68 -8.42 4.32
C SER A 145 -2.43 -7.63 5.39
N ARG A 146 -3.75 -7.84 5.45
CA ARG A 146 -4.61 -7.33 6.54
C ARG A 146 -4.39 -8.06 7.87
N LYS A 147 -3.66 -9.17 7.86
CA LYS A 147 -3.36 -9.97 9.05
C LYS A 147 -2.32 -9.30 9.94
N VAL A 148 -1.39 -8.54 9.35
CA VAL A 148 -0.30 -7.90 10.11
C VAL A 148 -0.83 -6.82 11.07
N PRO A 149 -1.62 -5.82 10.63
CA PRO A 149 -2.21 -4.86 11.56
C PRO A 149 -3.07 -5.55 12.61
N TYR A 150 -3.88 -6.53 12.21
CA TYR A 150 -4.70 -7.29 13.17
C TYR A 150 -3.85 -7.94 14.26
N LEU A 151 -2.82 -8.72 13.86
CA LEU A 151 -1.96 -9.43 14.79
C LEU A 151 -1.26 -8.48 15.75
N ILE A 152 -0.70 -7.38 15.24
CA ILE A 152 -0.09 -6.34 16.07
C ILE A 152 -1.12 -5.89 17.10
N ASN A 153 -2.30 -5.45 16.66
CA ASN A 153 -3.32 -4.91 17.54
C ASN A 153 -3.89 -5.92 18.54
N SER A 154 -3.99 -7.19 18.19
CA SER A 154 -4.34 -8.27 19.11
C SER A 154 -3.29 -8.43 20.21
N ILE A 155 -2.00 -8.41 19.84
CA ILE A 155 -0.90 -8.43 20.81
C ILE A 155 -1.01 -7.20 21.72
N LEU A 156 -1.28 -6.01 21.16
CA LEU A 156 -1.44 -4.78 21.91
C LEU A 156 -2.56 -4.87 22.96
N ALA A 157 -3.76 -5.28 22.53
CA ALA A 157 -4.92 -5.41 23.41
C ALA A 157 -4.67 -6.46 24.52
N PHE A 158 -4.03 -7.58 24.17
CA PHE A 158 -3.68 -8.62 25.12
C PHE A 158 -2.65 -8.14 26.15
N SER A 159 -1.64 -7.38 25.74
CA SER A 159 -0.65 -6.80 26.66
C SER A 159 -1.29 -5.83 27.67
N LEU A 160 -2.22 -4.98 27.21
CA LEU A 160 -2.93 -4.04 28.11
C LEU A 160 -3.83 -4.79 29.09
N PHE A 161 -4.54 -5.82 28.60
CA PHE A 161 -5.36 -6.68 29.45
C PHE A 161 -4.52 -7.43 30.49
N TYR A 162 -3.39 -8.02 30.07
CA TYR A 162 -2.46 -8.71 30.95
C TYR A 162 -1.88 -7.78 32.03
N LEU A 163 -1.48 -6.56 31.66
CA LEU A 163 -1.00 -5.57 32.64
C LEU A 163 -2.08 -5.19 33.65
N GLY A 164 -3.32 -4.97 33.20
CA GLY A 164 -4.44 -4.67 34.11
C GLY A 164 -4.73 -5.82 35.09
N LEU A 165 -4.69 -7.07 34.61
CA LEU A 165 -4.83 -8.25 35.47
C LEU A 165 -3.69 -8.37 36.48
N PHE A 166 -2.44 -8.24 36.03
CA PHE A 166 -1.25 -8.36 36.88
C PHE A 166 -1.24 -7.33 38.01
N GLN A 167 -1.78 -6.13 37.76
CA GLN A 167 -1.78 -5.04 38.73
C GLN A 167 -2.99 -5.07 39.69
N HIS A 168 -3.95 -5.98 39.52
CA HIS A 168 -5.25 -6.00 40.23
C HIS A 168 -5.95 -4.63 40.20
N ARG A 169 -5.73 -3.88 39.13
CA ARG A 169 -6.04 -2.47 39.02
C ARG A 169 -6.66 -2.25 37.63
N PHE A 170 -7.95 -1.89 37.63
CA PHE A 170 -8.67 -1.55 36.40
C PHE A 170 -8.57 -0.05 36.08
N ASP A 171 -7.73 0.29 35.10
CA ASP A 171 -7.72 1.61 34.47
C ASP A 171 -8.88 1.70 33.46
N VAL A 172 -9.79 2.64 33.68
CA VAL A 172 -10.98 2.85 32.83
C VAL A 172 -10.59 3.06 31.36
N ILE A 173 -9.51 3.79 31.10
CA ILE A 173 -9.09 4.15 29.74
C ILE A 173 -8.53 2.93 29.02
N ALA A 174 -7.76 2.10 29.72
CA ALA A 174 -7.27 0.83 29.18
C ALA A 174 -8.43 -0.13 28.89
N SER A 175 -9.41 -0.24 29.79
CA SER A 175 -10.60 -1.06 29.59
C SER A 175 -11.43 -0.57 28.39
N LEU A 176 -11.64 0.73 28.25
CA LEU A 176 -12.30 1.31 27.07
C LEU A 176 -11.58 0.96 25.78
N PHE A 177 -10.24 1.00 25.77
CA PHE A 177 -9.46 0.57 24.60
C PHE A 177 -9.72 -0.89 24.23
N VAL A 178 -9.66 -1.79 25.21
CA VAL A 178 -9.90 -3.24 24.99
C VAL A 178 -11.32 -3.46 24.47
N ILE A 179 -12.33 -2.80 25.05
CA ILE A 179 -13.73 -2.89 24.59
C ILE A 179 -13.86 -2.41 23.13
N LEU A 180 -13.29 -1.25 22.81
CA LEU A 180 -13.31 -0.71 21.44
C LEU A 180 -12.59 -1.65 20.46
N TRP A 181 -11.48 -2.25 20.88
CA TRP A 181 -10.77 -3.25 20.09
C TRP A 181 -11.62 -4.50 19.83
N ILE A 182 -12.36 -5.00 20.85
CA ILE A 182 -13.30 -6.12 20.68
C ILE A 182 -14.40 -5.75 19.67
N ILE A 183 -15.01 -4.57 19.81
CA ILE A 183 -16.07 -4.09 18.90
C ILE A 183 -15.54 -4.01 17.47
N HIS A 184 -14.36 -3.44 17.26
CA HIS A 184 -13.75 -3.34 15.94
C HIS A 184 -13.37 -4.71 15.36
N THR A 185 -12.82 -5.60 16.18
CA THR A 185 -12.50 -6.97 15.79
C THR A 185 -13.75 -7.71 15.34
N PHE A 186 -14.82 -7.62 16.13
CA PHE A 186 -16.10 -8.24 15.79
C PHE A 186 -16.67 -7.67 14.48
N LYS A 187 -16.77 -6.34 14.38
CA LYS A 187 -17.33 -5.65 13.20
C LYS A 187 -16.57 -5.94 11.91
N TYR A 188 -15.24 -5.90 11.95
CA TYR A 188 -14.43 -5.95 10.74
C TYR A 188 -13.89 -7.32 10.38
N TYR A 189 -13.75 -8.24 11.34
CA TYR A 189 -13.23 -9.58 11.10
C TYR A 189 -14.32 -10.63 11.18
N ILE A 190 -15.04 -10.70 12.31
CA ILE A 190 -16.05 -11.73 12.54
C ILE A 190 -17.26 -11.52 11.64
N MET A 191 -17.93 -10.36 11.73
CA MET A 191 -19.09 -10.06 10.89
C MET A 191 -18.76 -10.04 9.39
N SER A 192 -17.52 -9.70 9.01
CA SER A 192 -17.11 -9.75 7.61
C SER A 192 -17.05 -11.18 7.04
N GLN A 193 -16.89 -12.19 7.89
CA GLN A 193 -16.92 -13.59 7.50
C GLN A 193 -18.34 -14.15 7.42
N PHE A 194 -19.24 -13.69 8.29
CA PHE A 194 -20.62 -14.18 8.36
C PHE A 194 -21.62 -13.38 7.51
N GLY A 195 -21.36 -12.09 7.24
CA GLY A 195 -22.21 -11.26 6.38
C GLY A 195 -21.88 -11.48 4.89
N GLY A 196 -22.92 -11.65 4.06
CA GLY A 196 -22.86 -11.84 2.58
C GLY A 196 -22.13 -10.76 1.75
N ILE A 197 -21.34 -9.89 2.38
CA ILE A 197 -20.42 -8.91 1.78
C ILE A 197 -19.33 -9.58 0.94
N ARG A 198 -19.19 -10.93 1.01
CA ARG A 198 -18.34 -11.73 0.11
C ARG A 198 -18.58 -11.40 -1.37
N ASN A 199 -19.81 -10.99 -1.74
CA ASN A 199 -20.14 -10.57 -3.10
C ASN A 199 -19.60 -9.18 -3.49
N GLN A 200 -19.52 -8.23 -2.56
CA GLN A 200 -18.93 -6.91 -2.83
C GLN A 200 -17.40 -6.97 -2.93
N THR A 201 -16.73 -7.77 -2.08
CA THR A 201 -15.28 -7.99 -2.23
C THR A 201 -14.94 -8.77 -3.49
N ARG A 202 -15.77 -9.76 -3.86
CA ARG A 202 -15.61 -10.44 -5.14
C ARG A 202 -15.80 -9.51 -6.33
N GLN A 203 -16.68 -8.51 -6.25
CA GLN A 203 -16.81 -7.51 -7.33
C GLN A 203 -15.60 -6.59 -7.43
N LEU A 204 -15.02 -6.14 -6.32
CA LEU A 204 -13.82 -5.30 -6.37
C LEU A 204 -12.57 -6.10 -6.78
N ASP A 205 -12.38 -7.30 -6.22
CA ASP A 205 -11.32 -8.21 -6.65
C ASP A 205 -11.56 -8.65 -8.10
N ALA A 206 -12.80 -8.88 -8.55
CA ALA A 206 -13.11 -9.15 -9.96
C ALA A 206 -12.89 -7.94 -10.85
N LEU A 207 -13.10 -6.70 -10.39
CA LEU A 207 -12.76 -5.50 -11.16
C LEU A 207 -11.25 -5.35 -11.31
N LEU A 208 -10.49 -5.63 -10.25
CA LEU A 208 -9.02 -5.58 -10.23
C LEU A 208 -8.38 -6.77 -10.96
N THR A 209 -8.99 -7.96 -10.93
CA THR A 209 -8.51 -9.18 -11.63
C THR A 209 -9.05 -9.33 -13.05
N ASN A 210 -10.22 -8.77 -13.39
CA ASN A 210 -10.67 -8.72 -14.80
C ASN A 210 -9.83 -7.75 -15.64
N THR A 211 -9.20 -6.74 -15.02
CA THR A 211 -8.18 -5.94 -15.72
C THR A 211 -6.99 -6.83 -16.14
N ASP A 212 -6.69 -7.88 -15.37
CA ASP A 212 -5.68 -8.86 -15.72
C ASP A 212 -6.11 -9.83 -16.82
N GLN A 213 -7.39 -10.24 -16.87
CA GLN A 213 -7.91 -11.13 -17.92
C GLN A 213 -8.08 -10.45 -19.27
N TYR A 214 -8.48 -9.18 -19.34
CA TYR A 214 -8.52 -8.42 -20.60
C TYR A 214 -7.13 -8.30 -21.27
N SER A 215 -6.06 -8.39 -20.48
CA SER A 215 -4.68 -8.36 -21.01
C SER A 215 -4.23 -9.68 -21.63
N ARG A 216 -4.88 -10.82 -21.33
CA ARG A 216 -4.53 -12.13 -21.92
C ARG A 216 -5.33 -12.46 -23.19
N GLY A 217 -6.52 -11.87 -23.37
CA GLY A 217 -7.33 -12.08 -24.58
C GLY A 217 -6.80 -11.37 -25.84
N SER A 218 -6.12 -10.24 -25.69
CA SER A 218 -5.66 -9.45 -26.85
C SER A 218 -4.36 -9.99 -27.50
N ALA A 219 -3.54 -10.73 -26.76
CA ALA A 219 -2.29 -11.30 -27.30
C ALA A 219 -2.50 -12.57 -28.14
N ARG A 220 -3.68 -13.18 -28.10
CA ARG A 220 -3.95 -14.46 -28.79
C ARG A 220 -4.73 -14.32 -30.10
N SER A 221 -5.12 -13.11 -30.51
CA SER A 221 -5.91 -12.87 -31.74
C SER A 221 -5.10 -12.22 -32.88
N ARG A 222 -3.77 -12.18 -32.81
CA ARG A 222 -2.94 -11.47 -33.81
C ARG A 222 -1.92 -12.37 -34.52
N THR A 223 -2.16 -13.67 -34.61
CA THR A 223 -1.21 -14.62 -35.23
C THR A 223 -1.74 -15.41 -36.44
N ASP A 224 -2.92 -15.11 -36.99
CA ASP A 224 -3.49 -15.91 -38.11
C ASP A 224 -3.91 -15.12 -39.37
N SER A 225 -3.28 -13.99 -39.71
CA SER A 225 -3.60 -13.31 -40.99
C SER A 225 -2.40 -12.79 -41.78
N ILE A 226 -1.24 -13.46 -41.73
CA ILE A 226 -0.11 -13.19 -42.62
C ILE A 226 0.47 -14.52 -43.13
N GLN A 227 -0.14 -15.07 -44.18
CA GLN A 227 0.36 -16.03 -45.17
C GLN A 227 -0.87 -16.33 -46.05
N THR A 228 -0.98 -16.00 -47.33
CA THR A 228 -0.01 -16.22 -48.41
C THR A 228 -0.48 -15.43 -49.63
N GLU A 229 0.20 -14.33 -49.99
CA GLU A 229 0.16 -13.80 -51.36
C GLU A 229 1.46 -14.22 -52.04
N GLY A 230 1.35 -15.19 -52.93
CA GLY A 230 2.47 -15.83 -53.60
C GLY A 230 2.05 -16.34 -54.97
N SER A 231 1.87 -15.40 -55.90
CA SER A 231 2.16 -15.50 -57.34
C SER A 231 2.26 -16.92 -57.93
N LYS A 232 1.31 -17.28 -58.79
CA LYS A 232 1.60 -18.00 -60.04
C LYS A 232 0.62 -17.63 -61.15
N ARG A 233 1.17 -16.94 -62.15
CA ARG A 233 0.64 -16.78 -63.51
C ARG A 233 0.01 -18.09 -64.00
N ARG A 234 -1.22 -18.03 -64.49
CA ARG A 234 -1.61 -18.78 -65.68
C ARG A 234 -2.74 -18.08 -66.43
N SER A 235 -2.41 -17.81 -67.68
CA SER A 235 -3.27 -17.35 -68.77
C SER A 235 -4.49 -18.25 -68.92
N GLY A 236 -5.66 -17.66 -69.18
CA GLY A 236 -6.91 -18.41 -69.38
C GLY A 236 -8.11 -17.50 -69.59
N THR A 237 -8.22 -16.99 -70.82
CA THR A 237 -9.42 -16.78 -71.65
C THR A 237 -10.79 -16.46 -71.00
N ILE A 238 -11.34 -15.34 -71.48
CA ILE A 238 -12.71 -14.77 -71.42
C ILE A 238 -13.79 -15.81 -71.83
N PRO A 239 -15.02 -15.82 -71.24
CA PRO A 239 -16.17 -15.03 -71.72
C PRO A 239 -16.95 -14.34 -70.58
N VAL A 240 -17.23 -13.03 -70.67
CA VAL A 240 -18.49 -12.45 -71.19
C VAL A 240 -19.72 -13.25 -70.82
N ASN A 241 -20.45 -12.77 -69.80
CA ASN A 241 -21.91 -12.71 -69.91
C ASN A 241 -22.49 -11.59 -69.04
N SER A 242 -23.21 -10.72 -69.73
CA SER A 242 -24.25 -9.81 -69.26
C SER A 242 -25.19 -10.43 -68.22
N ARG A 243 -25.77 -9.60 -67.32
CA ARG A 243 -27.19 -9.19 -67.38
C ARG A 243 -27.67 -8.55 -66.06
N SER A 244 -28.22 -7.35 -66.24
CA SER A 244 -29.20 -6.61 -65.43
C SER A 244 -30.00 -7.34 -64.34
N GLY A 245 -30.22 -6.65 -63.22
CA GLY A 245 -31.45 -6.82 -62.42
C GLY A 245 -31.37 -6.30 -60.97
N PRO A 246 -32.20 -5.31 -60.58
CA PRO A 246 -32.40 -4.92 -59.18
C PRO A 246 -33.62 -5.64 -58.58
N ARG A 247 -33.56 -6.05 -57.30
CA ARG A 247 -34.77 -6.41 -56.53
C ARG A 247 -34.59 -6.35 -55.01
N THR A 248 -35.23 -5.33 -54.44
CA THR A 248 -36.12 -5.27 -53.26
C THR A 248 -36.07 -6.33 -52.12
N VAL A 249 -35.89 -5.79 -50.90
CA VAL A 249 -36.73 -5.90 -49.67
C VAL A 249 -37.55 -7.18 -49.41
N SER A 250 -37.36 -7.80 -48.23
CA SER A 250 -38.41 -8.27 -47.29
C SER A 250 -37.77 -9.15 -46.19
N ALA A 251 -37.74 -8.69 -44.92
CA ALA A 251 -38.60 -9.09 -43.80
C ALA A 251 -38.27 -10.45 -43.13
N GLN A 252 -37.94 -10.34 -41.83
CA GLN A 252 -38.64 -10.99 -40.73
C GLN A 252 -38.77 -12.52 -40.76
N HIS A 253 -38.04 -13.23 -39.88
CA HIS A 253 -38.67 -14.32 -39.13
C HIS A 253 -37.96 -14.64 -37.80
N LYS A 254 -38.80 -14.77 -36.78
CA LYS A 254 -38.53 -15.26 -35.42
C LYS A 254 -38.23 -16.76 -35.42
N ASN A 255 -37.50 -17.19 -34.37
CA ASN A 255 -37.84 -18.26 -33.40
C ASN A 255 -36.79 -19.35 -33.17
N ALA A 256 -36.81 -19.79 -31.91
CA ALA A 256 -36.52 -21.13 -31.39
C ALA A 256 -35.06 -21.52 -31.11
N ARG A 257 -34.64 -21.22 -29.88
CA ARG A 257 -34.28 -22.19 -28.84
C ARG A 257 -34.27 -23.67 -29.32
N GLN A 258 -33.08 -24.25 -29.51
CA GLN A 258 -32.91 -25.69 -29.31
C GLN A 258 -31.60 -25.98 -28.57
N ILE A 259 -31.81 -26.59 -27.41
CA ILE A 259 -30.83 -27.27 -26.57
C ILE A 259 -30.60 -28.63 -27.23
N SER A 260 -29.35 -28.97 -27.52
CA SER A 260 -28.97 -30.37 -27.73
C SER A 260 -27.54 -30.59 -27.28
N SER A 261 -27.47 -31.20 -26.09
CA SER A 261 -26.35 -31.94 -25.55
C SER A 261 -26.00 -33.11 -26.46
N SER A 262 -24.72 -33.22 -26.86
CA SER A 262 -24.19 -34.49 -27.34
C SER A 262 -22.80 -34.72 -26.75
N SER A 263 -22.76 -35.63 -25.79
CA SER A 263 -21.55 -36.21 -25.22
C SER A 263 -20.77 -36.95 -26.32
N LYS A 264 -19.55 -36.53 -26.61
CA LYS A 264 -18.61 -37.34 -27.39
C LYS A 264 -17.64 -38.04 -26.44
N LYS A 265 -17.83 -39.36 -26.36
CA LYS A 265 -16.88 -40.35 -25.87
C LYS A 265 -15.54 -40.14 -26.58
N GLN A 266 -14.48 -39.90 -25.82
CA GLN A 266 -13.12 -39.87 -26.36
C GLN A 266 -12.41 -41.18 -25.97
N THR A 267 -12.12 -41.96 -27.00
CA THR A 267 -11.43 -43.23 -27.00
C THR A 267 -9.98 -43.04 -26.53
N GLN A 268 -9.62 -43.70 -25.43
CA GLN A 268 -8.22 -43.85 -25.02
C GLN A 268 -7.51 -44.79 -26.00
N LYS A 269 -6.49 -44.28 -26.70
CA LYS A 269 -5.54 -45.11 -27.45
C LYS A 269 -4.18 -45.06 -26.75
N LYS A 270 -3.90 -46.14 -26.02
CA LYS A 270 -2.58 -46.52 -25.50
C LYS A 270 -1.64 -46.71 -26.69
N GLY A 271 -0.53 -45.97 -26.73
CA GLY A 271 0.51 -46.10 -27.74
C GLY A 271 1.89 -46.03 -27.08
N SER A 272 2.56 -47.17 -27.04
CA SER A 272 3.89 -47.36 -26.47
C SER A 272 5.03 -46.89 -27.38
N ARG A 273 6.19 -46.63 -26.77
CA ARG A 273 7.57 -46.71 -27.30
C ARG A 273 8.04 -45.58 -28.24
N LYS A 274 9.06 -44.84 -27.81
CA LYS A 274 10.48 -45.12 -28.16
C LYS A 274 11.40 -44.06 -27.53
N SER A 275 12.42 -44.54 -26.82
CA SER A 275 13.63 -43.81 -26.48
C SER A 275 14.35 -43.36 -27.76
N ARG A 276 14.78 -42.10 -27.83
CA ARG A 276 15.74 -41.66 -28.85
C ARG A 276 16.68 -40.57 -28.33
N SER A 277 17.96 -40.96 -28.35
CA SER A 277 19.23 -40.24 -28.41
C SER A 277 19.30 -38.76 -28.02
N ARG A 278 20.23 -38.51 -27.08
CA ARG A 278 21.03 -37.29 -26.92
C ARG A 278 21.42 -36.69 -28.28
N SER A 279 20.98 -35.46 -28.54
CA SER A 279 21.72 -34.54 -29.40
C SER A 279 22.54 -33.60 -28.52
N SER A 280 23.85 -33.65 -28.70
CA SER A 280 24.77 -32.62 -28.20
C SER A 280 24.46 -31.33 -28.95
N ILE A 281 23.93 -30.34 -28.23
CA ILE A 281 23.75 -28.98 -28.76
C ILE A 281 25.14 -28.35 -28.80
N HIS A 282 25.69 -28.26 -30.00
CA HIS A 282 26.83 -27.40 -30.31
C HIS A 282 26.31 -25.95 -30.28
N VAL A 283 26.85 -25.15 -29.35
CA VAL A 283 26.56 -23.73 -29.24
C VAL A 283 27.67 -22.99 -29.97
N ASP A 284 27.33 -22.37 -31.10
CA ASP A 284 28.25 -21.47 -31.81
C ASP A 284 28.60 -20.26 -30.92
N PRO A 285 29.88 -19.95 -30.70
CA PRO A 285 30.30 -18.73 -30.02
C PRO A 285 30.35 -17.60 -31.04
N GLY A 286 29.48 -16.60 -30.90
CA GLY A 286 29.62 -15.35 -31.66
C GLY A 286 28.31 -14.81 -32.19
N ASN A 287 27.50 -14.25 -31.30
CA ASN A 287 26.67 -13.10 -31.65
C ASN A 287 26.48 -12.29 -30.38
N GLU A 288 27.28 -11.25 -30.26
CA GLU A 288 27.11 -10.22 -29.25
C GLU A 288 25.66 -9.70 -29.33
N LEU A 289 24.88 -10.04 -28.31
CA LEU A 289 23.56 -9.46 -28.07
C LEU A 289 23.76 -7.95 -27.92
N LYS A 290 23.64 -7.22 -29.03
CA LYS A 290 23.46 -5.76 -29.05
C LYS A 290 22.29 -5.47 -28.12
N THR A 291 22.63 -5.02 -26.92
CA THR A 291 21.68 -4.55 -25.92
C THR A 291 21.07 -3.30 -26.54
N LEU A 292 19.93 -3.47 -27.21
CA LEU A 292 19.13 -2.39 -27.77
C LEU A 292 18.65 -1.52 -26.61
N SER A 293 19.48 -0.58 -26.17
CA SER A 293 19.08 0.52 -25.31
C SER A 293 18.23 1.46 -26.17
N HIS A 294 16.98 1.07 -26.41
CA HIS A 294 15.95 1.97 -26.91
C HIS A 294 15.58 2.97 -25.80
N THR A 295 16.53 3.83 -25.42
CA THR A 295 16.19 5.15 -24.90
C THR A 295 15.70 5.93 -26.11
N ALA A 296 14.40 5.84 -26.38
CA ALA A 296 13.76 6.74 -27.32
C ALA A 296 14.09 8.17 -26.85
N LYS A 297 15.03 8.83 -27.54
CA LYS A 297 15.36 10.24 -27.29
C LYS A 297 14.06 11.02 -27.44
N ILE A 298 13.45 11.40 -26.31
CA ILE A 298 12.34 12.35 -26.28
C ILE A 298 12.94 13.71 -26.62
N ASN A 299 13.23 13.92 -27.90
CA ASN A 299 13.46 15.23 -28.46
C ASN A 299 12.08 15.88 -28.62
N GLY A 300 11.82 16.91 -27.83
CA GLY A 300 10.68 17.79 -28.09
C GLY A 300 9.72 17.89 -26.93
N ASP A 301 9.78 19.06 -26.32
CA ASP A 301 8.75 19.70 -25.51
C ASP A 301 8.76 19.38 -23.99
N ILE A 302 9.38 20.29 -23.24
CA ILE A 302 9.42 20.31 -21.77
C ILE A 302 8.00 20.33 -21.19
N SER A 303 7.03 20.92 -21.90
CA SER A 303 5.64 20.98 -21.43
C SER A 303 5.03 19.60 -21.22
N LYS A 304 5.47 18.60 -22.00
CA LYS A 304 5.02 17.19 -21.86
C LYS A 304 5.63 16.47 -20.67
N MET A 305 6.65 17.05 -20.05
CA MET A 305 7.38 16.50 -18.90
C MET A 305 6.94 17.11 -17.56
N LEU A 306 6.13 18.17 -17.58
CA LEU A 306 5.66 18.83 -16.37
C LEU A 306 4.46 18.08 -15.76
N PRO A 307 4.39 17.96 -14.42
CA PRO A 307 3.21 17.44 -13.76
C PRO A 307 1.97 18.27 -14.10
N THR A 308 0.83 17.60 -14.22
CA THR A 308 -0.45 18.26 -14.51
C THR A 308 -0.89 19.10 -13.31
N GLY A 309 -1.01 20.41 -13.46
CA GLY A 309 -1.49 21.35 -12.43
C GLY A 309 -0.47 22.43 -12.06
N ARG A 310 -0.75 23.18 -10.98
CA ARG A 310 0.26 24.04 -10.35
C ARG A 310 1.17 23.17 -9.49
N VAL A 311 2.48 23.26 -9.73
CA VAL A 311 3.48 22.40 -9.10
C VAL A 311 4.56 23.28 -8.50
N ASP A 312 4.78 23.15 -7.20
CA ASP A 312 5.90 23.79 -6.54
C ASP A 312 7.18 22.97 -6.74
N LYS A 313 8.34 23.60 -6.63
CA LYS A 313 9.63 22.91 -6.77
C LYS A 313 9.78 21.73 -5.80
N SER A 314 9.22 21.84 -4.60
CA SER A 314 9.20 20.76 -3.60
C SER A 314 8.34 19.56 -3.99
N ASP A 315 7.39 19.72 -4.90
CA ASP A 315 6.54 18.63 -5.39
C ASP A 315 7.22 17.80 -6.49
N LEU A 316 8.40 18.22 -6.97
CA LEU A 316 9.19 17.53 -8.01
C LEU A 316 10.15 16.48 -7.45
N SER A 317 10.04 16.13 -6.17
CA SER A 317 10.73 14.98 -5.57
C SER A 317 10.14 13.64 -6.06
N CYS A 318 10.88 12.55 -5.88
CA CYS A 318 10.40 11.21 -6.20
C CYS A 318 9.12 10.87 -5.44
N MET A 319 8.05 10.48 -6.14
CA MET A 319 6.75 10.19 -5.50
C MET A 319 6.74 8.97 -4.56
N PHE A 320 7.80 8.16 -4.54
CA PHE A 320 7.90 6.94 -3.74
C PHE A 320 8.85 7.11 -2.55
N CYS A 321 10.09 7.52 -2.79
CA CYS A 321 11.11 7.68 -1.75
C CYS A 321 11.17 9.12 -1.19
N TYR A 322 10.55 10.09 -1.88
CA TYR A 322 10.51 11.52 -1.52
C TYR A 322 11.85 12.23 -1.49
N GLU A 323 12.87 11.64 -2.10
CA GLU A 323 14.16 12.28 -2.28
C GLU A 323 14.13 13.19 -3.51
N GLU A 324 14.88 14.29 -3.42
CA GLU A 324 15.12 15.16 -4.56
C GLU A 324 16.01 14.46 -5.59
N PHE A 325 15.71 14.64 -6.87
CA PHE A 325 16.49 14.02 -7.94
C PHE A 325 17.85 14.66 -8.06
N LYS A 326 18.89 13.83 -8.03
CA LYS A 326 20.27 14.25 -8.28
C LYS A 326 20.63 13.99 -9.74
N PRO A 327 21.49 14.81 -10.36
CA PRO A 327 21.98 14.54 -11.72
C PRO A 327 22.72 13.20 -11.87
N SER A 328 23.20 12.64 -10.75
CA SER A 328 23.84 11.32 -10.66
C SER A 328 22.86 10.14 -10.71
N ASP A 329 21.56 10.38 -10.51
CA ASP A 329 20.56 9.33 -10.59
C ASP A 329 20.45 8.81 -12.04
N LYS A 330 20.15 7.52 -12.21
CA LYS A 330 20.16 6.89 -13.55
C LYS A 330 18.97 7.34 -14.39
N THR A 331 17.77 6.95 -13.97
CA THR A 331 16.56 7.09 -14.78
C THR A 331 15.39 7.49 -13.90
N ILE A 332 14.60 8.45 -14.39
CA ILE A 332 13.35 8.90 -13.81
C ILE A 332 12.21 8.42 -14.70
N VAL A 333 11.15 7.91 -14.11
CA VAL A 333 9.91 7.52 -14.77
C VAL A 333 8.82 8.49 -14.36
N LEU A 334 8.11 9.04 -15.34
CA LEU A 334 6.94 9.90 -15.08
C LEU A 334 5.66 9.06 -15.11
N CYS A 335 4.75 9.32 -14.18
CA CYS A 335 3.42 8.73 -14.23
C CYS A 335 2.73 9.10 -15.56
N PRO A 336 2.12 8.15 -16.29
CA PRO A 336 1.46 8.43 -17.56
C PRO A 336 0.31 9.44 -17.45
N HIS A 337 -0.38 9.46 -16.30
CA HIS A 337 -1.57 10.27 -16.05
C HIS A 337 -1.23 11.65 -15.47
N CYS A 338 -0.57 11.70 -14.31
CA CYS A 338 -0.31 12.95 -13.61
C CYS A 338 1.07 13.55 -13.86
N LYS A 339 1.93 12.84 -14.62
CA LYS A 339 3.32 13.23 -14.96
C LYS A 339 4.23 13.52 -13.75
N PHE A 340 3.84 13.13 -12.54
CA PHE A 340 4.72 13.20 -11.38
C PHE A 340 5.92 12.24 -11.57
N PRO A 341 7.12 12.63 -11.12
CA PRO A 341 8.34 11.84 -11.29
C PRO A 341 8.55 10.80 -10.18
N GLY A 342 9.21 9.69 -10.52
CA GLY A 342 9.73 8.70 -9.57
C GLY A 342 11.02 8.06 -10.08
N HIS A 343 11.90 7.63 -9.17
CA HIS A 343 13.08 6.84 -9.56
C HIS A 343 12.62 5.55 -10.24
N ALA A 344 13.28 5.15 -11.33
CA ALA A 344 12.87 3.99 -12.11
C ALA A 344 12.78 2.70 -11.27
N ASN A 345 13.75 2.48 -10.37
CA ASN A 345 13.78 1.31 -9.50
C ASN A 345 12.56 1.28 -8.57
N GLU A 346 12.26 2.40 -7.90
CA GLU A 346 11.12 2.53 -6.99
C GLU A 346 9.79 2.39 -7.74
N TYR A 347 9.69 2.98 -8.93
CA TYR A 347 8.53 2.85 -9.79
C TYR A 347 8.29 1.39 -10.16
N THR A 348 9.32 0.66 -10.58
CA THR A 348 9.21 -0.77 -10.92
C THR A 348 8.82 -1.61 -9.70
N SER A 349 9.45 -1.41 -8.55
CA SER A 349 9.11 -2.11 -7.30
C SER A 349 7.67 -1.86 -6.88
N TRP A 350 7.22 -0.60 -6.94
CA TRP A 350 5.84 -0.23 -6.62
C TRP A 350 4.84 -0.91 -7.55
N ILE A 351 5.11 -0.87 -8.85
CA ILE A 351 4.20 -1.36 -9.88
C ILE A 351 4.06 -2.90 -9.86
N GLN A 352 5.09 -3.62 -9.42
CA GLN A 352 4.99 -5.06 -9.19
C GLN A 352 3.96 -5.41 -8.10
N VAL A 353 3.73 -4.52 -7.14
CA VAL A 353 2.81 -4.73 -6.01
C VAL A 353 1.44 -4.07 -6.25
N SER A 354 1.43 -2.94 -6.95
CA SER A 354 0.25 -2.08 -7.16
C SER A 354 0.10 -1.68 -8.62
N SER A 355 -1.07 -1.89 -9.23
CA SER A 355 -1.38 -1.39 -10.57
C SER A 355 -1.78 0.09 -10.60
N LEU A 356 -1.69 0.81 -9.47
CA LEU A 356 -2.13 2.19 -9.32
C LEU A 356 -0.95 3.15 -9.11
N CYS A 357 -1.04 4.37 -9.64
CA CYS A 357 -0.08 5.43 -9.34
C CYS A 357 -0.13 5.83 -7.85
N ALA A 358 1.03 5.91 -7.20
CA ALA A 358 1.11 6.31 -5.78
C ALA A 358 0.58 7.74 -5.49
N ARG A 359 0.61 8.64 -6.49
CA ARG A 359 0.20 10.05 -6.32
C ARG A 359 -1.26 10.30 -6.69
N CYS A 360 -1.69 9.89 -7.88
CA CYS A 360 -3.04 10.18 -8.38
C CYS A 360 -4.02 9.01 -8.28
N SER A 361 -3.55 7.83 -7.85
CA SER A 361 -4.35 6.61 -7.72
C SER A 361 -4.98 6.11 -9.02
N GLN A 362 -4.59 6.66 -10.18
CA GLN A 362 -5.07 6.20 -11.48
C GLN A 362 -4.38 4.88 -11.87
N PRO A 363 -5.10 3.96 -12.54
CA PRO A 363 -4.55 2.67 -12.96
C PRO A 363 -3.52 2.84 -14.08
N ILE A 364 -2.42 2.09 -13.99
CA ILE A 364 -1.32 2.11 -14.94
C ILE A 364 -1.40 0.85 -15.82
N ALA A 365 -1.41 1.06 -17.14
CA ALA A 365 -1.54 -0.04 -18.11
C ALA A 365 -0.34 -0.98 -18.06
N LYS A 366 -0.54 -2.30 -18.20
CA LYS A 366 0.55 -3.32 -18.13
C LYS A 366 1.70 -3.08 -19.11
N SER A 367 1.40 -2.52 -20.28
CA SER A 367 2.43 -2.12 -21.23
C SER A 367 3.37 -1.06 -20.65
N GLU A 368 2.84 -0.11 -19.89
CA GLU A 368 3.63 0.92 -19.20
C GLU A 368 4.26 0.43 -17.90
N GLN A 369 3.72 -0.63 -17.30
CA GLN A 369 4.34 -1.30 -16.15
C GLN A 369 5.65 -1.99 -16.54
N THR A 370 5.65 -2.65 -17.70
CA THR A 370 6.82 -3.38 -18.21
C THR A 370 7.78 -2.48 -18.98
N ARG A 371 7.26 -1.47 -19.69
CA ARG A 371 8.04 -0.51 -20.49
C ARG A 371 7.46 0.89 -20.32
N PRO A 372 7.89 1.65 -19.30
CA PRO A 372 7.38 2.98 -19.05
C PRO A 372 7.65 3.90 -20.25
N LYS A 373 6.57 4.42 -20.84
CA LYS A 373 6.64 5.30 -22.02
C LYS A 373 7.43 6.59 -21.75
N TYR A 374 7.33 7.09 -20.52
CA TYR A 374 7.95 8.35 -20.09
C TYR A 374 9.14 8.06 -19.18
N SER A 375 10.20 7.47 -19.73
CA SER A 375 11.50 7.33 -19.06
C SER A 375 12.47 8.39 -19.55
N ILE A 376 13.11 9.11 -18.63
CA ILE A 376 13.99 10.25 -18.90
C ILE A 376 15.25 10.08 -18.05
N SER A 377 16.42 10.50 -18.55
CA SER A 377 17.63 10.53 -17.73
C SER A 377 17.45 11.55 -16.59
N ALA A 378 17.94 11.24 -15.38
CA ALA A 378 17.77 12.17 -14.27
C ALA A 378 18.48 13.51 -14.53
N LYS A 379 19.67 13.45 -15.15
CA LYS A 379 20.42 14.63 -15.60
C LYS A 379 19.58 15.53 -16.51
N ASP A 380 18.86 14.97 -17.48
CA ASP A 380 18.00 15.76 -18.37
C ASP A 380 16.81 16.35 -17.62
N TYR A 381 16.16 15.57 -16.76
CA TYR A 381 15.01 16.04 -15.99
C TYR A 381 15.36 17.18 -15.05
N VAL A 382 16.45 17.04 -14.27
CA VAL A 382 16.93 18.09 -13.35
C VAL A 382 17.26 19.37 -14.13
N ASN A 383 17.99 19.25 -15.25
CA ASN A 383 18.42 20.43 -16.02
C ASN A 383 17.28 21.09 -16.80
N LYS A 384 16.33 20.31 -17.34
CA LYS A 384 15.26 20.83 -18.21
C LYS A 384 14.00 21.21 -17.46
N VAL A 385 13.69 20.55 -16.35
CA VAL A 385 12.45 20.73 -15.57
C VAL A 385 12.74 21.47 -14.27
N ILE A 386 13.57 20.90 -13.39
CA ILE A 386 13.76 21.43 -12.02
C ILE A 386 14.50 22.77 -12.01
N LYS A 387 15.48 22.98 -12.89
CA LYS A 387 16.24 24.26 -12.95
C LYS A 387 15.47 25.40 -13.65
N LYS A 388 14.43 25.08 -14.43
CA LYS A 388 13.64 26.08 -15.15
C LYS A 388 12.45 26.60 -14.35
N LEU A 389 12.09 25.89 -13.28
CA LEU A 389 11.11 26.28 -12.26
C LEU A 389 11.84 26.89 -11.06
#